data_AF-T0IZ16-F1
#
_entry.id   AF-T0IZ16-F1
#
_cell.length_a   1.000
_cell.length_b   1.000
_cell.length_c   1.000
_cell.angle_alpha   90.00
_cell.angle_beta   90.00
_cell.angle_gamma   90.00
#
_symmetry.space_group_name_H-M   'P 1'
#
loop_
_entity.id
_entity.type
_entity.pdbx_description
1 polymer ?
#
loop_
_entity_poly.entity_id
_entity_poly.type
_entity_poly.pdbx_seq_one_letter_code
_entity_poly.pdbx_strand_id
1 'polypeptide(L)'
;MAVRAVQSYTEGHWYTSSGGREAVASAVTGEIVAEIGSDGIDFGAMLRFARTTGGPALRAMTFHERALMLKALAQAVMARKEELYELSYPSGATRSDSWIDIEGGAGTLFAYASKGRRELPNERLLIDGDTELLGRAGTFVGQHVYTSLQGVAVHINAFNFPIWGMLEKLGPTLLAGVPAVVKPAQSTGYIAEAAFRIMIESGVLPTGALQLVSGKTGDLFDHLTAQDVVAFTGSARTAMLLQNHPVRTAEQYSTTVAAG
;
A
#
# COMPACT_ATOMS: atom_id res chain seq x y z
N MET A 1 -12.28 14.47 -22.68
CA MET A 1 -12.52 13.29 -21.81
C MET A 1 -13.58 13.66 -20.79
N ALA A 2 -14.36 12.70 -20.27
CA ALA A 2 -15.24 12.99 -19.14
C ALA A 2 -14.40 13.15 -17.85
N VAL A 3 -14.74 14.12 -17.01
CA VAL A 3 -14.08 14.33 -15.72
C VAL A 3 -14.35 13.12 -14.82
N ARG A 4 -13.29 12.45 -14.35
CA ARG A 4 -13.40 11.24 -13.50
C ARG A 4 -13.54 11.63 -12.04
N ALA A 5 -14.63 11.20 -11.39
CA ALA A 5 -14.69 11.19 -9.93
C ALA A 5 -13.83 10.03 -9.40
N VAL A 6 -12.67 10.33 -8.82
CA VAL A 6 -11.76 9.31 -8.30
C VAL A 6 -12.32 8.77 -6.99
N GLN A 7 -12.46 7.46 -6.93
CA GLN A 7 -13.05 6.79 -5.78
C GLN A 7 -11.97 6.39 -4.78
N SER A 8 -12.35 6.35 -3.50
CA SER A 8 -11.62 5.63 -2.47
C SER A 8 -12.12 4.18 -2.42
N TYR A 9 -11.35 3.28 -1.81
CA TYR A 9 -11.78 1.91 -1.53
C TYR A 9 -11.65 1.68 -0.02
N THR A 10 -12.80 1.66 0.66
CA THR A 10 -12.90 1.62 2.12
C THR A 10 -13.78 0.46 2.53
N GLU A 11 -13.33 -0.32 3.50
CA GLU A 11 -14.09 -1.43 4.10
C GLU A 11 -14.63 -2.43 3.06
N GLY A 12 -13.86 -2.67 2.00
CA GLY A 12 -14.22 -3.59 0.91
C GLY A 12 -15.14 -3.03 -0.16
N HIS A 13 -15.40 -1.72 -0.18
CA HIS A 13 -16.33 -1.09 -1.12
C HIS A 13 -15.75 0.19 -1.74
N TRP A 14 -16.16 0.46 -2.98
CA TRP A 14 -15.84 1.71 -3.65
C TRP A 14 -16.70 2.85 -3.11
N TYR A 15 -16.05 3.96 -2.75
CA TYR A 15 -16.69 5.14 -2.17
C TYR A 15 -16.33 6.39 -2.97
N THR A 16 -17.34 7.15 -3.34
CA THR A 16 -17.19 8.48 -3.96
C THR A 16 -17.43 9.54 -2.90
N SER A 17 -16.49 10.49 -2.75
CA SER A 17 -16.56 11.58 -1.76
C SER A 17 -17.90 12.32 -1.78
N SER A 18 -18.49 12.50 -0.58
CA SER A 18 -19.73 13.24 -0.37
C SER A 18 -19.58 14.75 -0.58
N GLY A 19 -18.35 15.26 -0.53
CA GLY A 19 -18.03 16.69 -0.67
C GLY A 19 -16.53 16.92 -0.89
N GLY A 20 -16.11 18.18 -0.83
CA GLY A 20 -14.69 18.56 -0.73
C GLY A 20 -13.79 18.07 -1.86
N ARG A 21 -14.35 17.84 -3.06
CA ARG A 21 -13.58 17.34 -4.20
C ARG A 21 -12.75 18.46 -4.81
N GLU A 22 -11.46 18.21 -4.93
CA GLU A 22 -10.51 19.10 -5.58
C GLU A 22 -10.30 18.65 -7.03
N ALA A 23 -10.33 19.61 -7.95
CA ALA A 23 -10.14 19.36 -9.37
C ALA A 23 -8.65 19.11 -9.68
N VAL A 24 -8.38 18.10 -10.50
CA VAL A 24 -7.05 17.75 -11.00
C VAL A 24 -7.00 18.12 -12.48
N ALA A 25 -6.12 19.06 -12.81
CA ALA A 25 -5.90 19.50 -14.18
C ALA A 25 -4.82 18.65 -14.86
N SER A 26 -4.99 18.46 -16.17
CA SER A 26 -3.95 17.94 -17.06
C SER A 26 -2.73 18.86 -17.05
N ALA A 27 -1.55 18.29 -16.85
CA ALA A 27 -0.29 19.03 -16.98
C ALA A 27 0.04 19.38 -18.45
N VAL A 28 -0.64 18.75 -19.40
CA VAL A 28 -0.44 18.97 -20.84
C VAL A 28 -1.35 20.07 -21.38
N THR A 29 -2.62 20.08 -20.97
CA THR A 29 -3.66 20.95 -21.56
C THR A 29 -4.28 21.94 -20.57
N GLY A 30 -4.11 21.72 -19.26
CA GLY A 30 -4.79 22.50 -18.21
C GLY A 30 -6.27 22.14 -18.01
N GLU A 31 -6.86 21.29 -18.85
CA GLU A 31 -8.24 20.82 -18.70
C GLU A 31 -8.38 19.92 -17.48
N ILE A 32 -9.55 19.97 -16.82
CA ILE A 32 -9.82 19.08 -15.67
C ILE A 32 -10.00 17.64 -16.18
N VAL A 33 -9.23 16.73 -15.61
CA VAL A 33 -9.26 15.29 -15.94
C VAL A 33 -9.88 14.45 -14.82
N ALA A 34 -9.81 14.93 -13.59
CA ALA A 34 -10.33 14.20 -12.44
C ALA A 34 -10.77 15.12 -11.30
N GLU A 35 -11.58 14.59 -10.39
CA GLU A 35 -11.99 15.18 -9.12
C GLU A 35 -11.66 14.20 -7.99
N ILE A 36 -11.00 14.68 -6.94
CA ILE A 36 -10.47 13.84 -5.85
C ILE A 36 -10.94 14.39 -4.51
N GLY A 37 -11.47 13.52 -3.64
CA GLY A 37 -11.93 13.90 -2.31
C GLY A 37 -12.10 12.69 -1.40
N SER A 38 -12.02 12.94 -0.10
CA SER A 38 -12.11 11.93 0.96
C SER A 38 -13.13 12.27 2.04
N ASP A 39 -14.00 13.26 1.79
CA ASP A 39 -15.01 13.67 2.75
C ASP A 39 -16.00 12.52 2.98
N GLY A 40 -16.33 12.30 4.26
CA GLY A 40 -17.25 11.24 4.70
C GLY A 40 -16.63 9.86 4.89
N ILE A 41 -15.32 9.68 4.67
CA ILE A 41 -14.62 8.43 5.03
C ILE A 41 -14.44 8.35 6.55
N ASP A 42 -14.83 7.23 7.16
CA ASP A 42 -14.46 6.88 8.54
C ASP A 42 -13.09 6.18 8.55
N PHE A 43 -12.03 6.96 8.76
CA PHE A 43 -10.66 6.42 8.76
C PHE A 43 -10.41 5.46 9.93
N GLY A 44 -11.10 5.63 11.06
CA GLY A 44 -11.03 4.70 12.18
C GLY A 44 -11.61 3.34 11.80
N ALA A 45 -12.77 3.31 11.14
CA ALA A 45 -13.40 2.07 10.65
C ALA A 45 -12.54 1.39 9.58
N MET A 46 -11.99 2.16 8.65
CA MET A 46 -11.05 1.70 7.64
C MET A 46 -9.85 0.97 8.27
N LEU A 47 -9.20 1.57 9.27
CA LEU A 47 -8.07 0.95 9.95
C LEU A 47 -8.49 -0.26 10.79
N ARG A 48 -9.63 -0.20 11.48
CA ARG A 48 -10.18 -1.37 12.22
C ARG A 48 -10.40 -2.53 11.27
N PHE A 49 -11.02 -2.32 10.11
CA PHE A 49 -11.29 -3.36 9.12
C PHE A 49 -10.01 -4.00 8.59
N ALA A 50 -8.97 -3.21 8.31
CA ALA A 50 -7.66 -3.75 7.95
C ALA A 50 -7.10 -4.66 9.07
N ARG A 51 -7.14 -4.21 10.34
CA ARG A 51 -6.58 -4.96 11.48
C ARG A 51 -7.37 -6.23 11.81
N THR A 52 -8.70 -6.20 11.72
CA THR A 52 -9.57 -7.31 12.15
C THR A 52 -9.91 -8.29 11.04
N THR A 53 -9.80 -7.87 9.77
CA THR A 53 -10.16 -8.70 8.61
C THR A 53 -8.95 -8.97 7.73
N GLY A 54 -8.32 -7.91 7.20
CA GLY A 54 -7.19 -8.03 6.27
C GLY A 54 -5.96 -8.71 6.87
N GLY A 55 -5.54 -8.26 8.05
CA GLY A 55 -4.37 -8.78 8.74
C GLY A 55 -4.49 -10.27 9.07
N PRO A 56 -5.56 -10.72 9.75
CA PRO A 56 -5.76 -12.14 10.02
C PRO A 56 -5.80 -13.00 8.76
N ALA A 57 -6.45 -12.53 7.68
CA ALA A 57 -6.51 -13.26 6.42
C ALA A 57 -5.12 -13.42 5.79
N LEU A 58 -4.29 -12.36 5.76
CA LEU A 58 -2.93 -12.42 5.24
C LEU A 58 -2.01 -13.30 6.11
N ARG A 59 -2.13 -13.22 7.45
CA ARG A 59 -1.30 -14.02 8.37
C ARG A 59 -1.67 -15.50 8.40
N ALA A 60 -2.88 -15.86 7.95
CA ALA A 60 -3.27 -17.26 7.74
C ALA A 60 -2.54 -17.90 6.55
N MET A 61 -2.08 -17.09 5.59
CA MET A 61 -1.32 -17.54 4.43
C MET A 61 0.15 -17.79 4.79
N THR A 62 0.83 -18.68 4.08
CA THR A 62 2.29 -18.83 4.15
C THR A 62 3.01 -17.72 3.37
N PHE A 63 4.32 -17.53 3.59
CA PHE A 63 5.11 -16.60 2.77
C PHE A 63 5.03 -16.95 1.28
N HIS A 64 4.96 -18.24 0.92
CA HIS A 64 4.88 -18.67 -0.47
C HIS A 64 3.52 -18.36 -1.10
N GLU A 65 2.43 -18.52 -0.35
CA GLU A 65 1.09 -18.15 -0.81
C GLU A 65 0.99 -16.64 -1.03
N ARG A 66 1.53 -15.83 -0.09
CA ARG A 66 1.60 -14.38 -0.26
C ARG A 66 2.51 -13.98 -1.42
N ALA A 67 3.62 -14.69 -1.64
CA ALA A 67 4.48 -14.46 -2.80
C ALA A 67 3.77 -14.77 -4.14
N LEU A 68 2.98 -15.85 -4.21
CA LEU A 68 2.18 -16.17 -5.39
C LEU A 68 1.08 -15.13 -5.63
N MET A 69 0.45 -14.63 -4.56
CA MET A 69 -0.50 -13.52 -4.60
C MET A 69 0.14 -12.27 -5.22
N LEU A 70 1.36 -11.88 -4.81
CA LEU A 70 2.09 -10.76 -5.41
C LEU A 70 2.37 -10.95 -6.90
N LYS A 71 2.78 -12.16 -7.30
CA LYS A 71 2.99 -12.49 -8.72
C LYS A 71 1.71 -12.30 -9.54
N ALA A 72 0.57 -12.77 -9.02
CA ALA A 72 -0.71 -12.65 -9.70
C ALA A 72 -1.19 -11.19 -9.80
N LEU A 73 -0.95 -10.38 -8.77
CA LEU A 73 -1.22 -8.93 -8.83
C LEU A 73 -0.38 -8.23 -9.90
N ALA A 74 0.91 -8.55 -9.97
CA ALA A 74 1.80 -8.02 -11.02
C ALA A 74 1.29 -8.39 -12.43
N GLN A 75 0.86 -9.64 -12.62
CA GLN A 75 0.30 -10.10 -13.89
C GLN A 75 -0.99 -9.36 -14.26
N ALA A 76 -1.87 -9.09 -13.30
CA ALA A 76 -3.11 -8.34 -13.54
C ALA A 76 -2.83 -6.90 -14.02
N VAL A 77 -1.90 -6.19 -13.37
CA VAL A 77 -1.47 -4.84 -13.79
C VAL A 77 -0.86 -4.88 -15.19
N MET A 78 0.05 -5.82 -15.45
CA MET A 78 0.70 -5.98 -16.76
C MET A 78 -0.29 -6.27 -17.89
N ALA A 79 -1.34 -7.04 -17.62
CA ALA A 79 -2.36 -7.38 -18.61
C ALA A 79 -3.17 -6.18 -19.09
N ARG A 80 -3.26 -5.11 -18.28
CA ARG A 80 -4.04 -3.89 -18.56
C ARG A 80 -3.17 -2.64 -18.67
N LYS A 81 -1.88 -2.80 -18.94
CA LYS A 81 -0.91 -1.69 -19.02
C LYS A 81 -1.23 -0.64 -20.07
N GLU A 82 -1.87 -1.01 -21.19
CA GLU A 82 -2.22 -0.04 -22.25
C GLU A 82 -3.27 0.97 -21.76
N GLU A 83 -4.24 0.54 -20.95
CA GLU A 83 -5.20 1.45 -20.30
C GLU A 83 -4.48 2.43 -19.36
N LEU A 84 -3.45 1.96 -18.65
CA LEU A 84 -2.65 2.76 -17.73
C LEU A 84 -1.75 3.75 -18.47
N TYR A 85 -1.22 3.38 -19.64
CA TYR A 85 -0.47 4.28 -20.51
C TYR A 85 -1.32 5.45 -21.01
N GLU A 86 -2.51 5.15 -21.52
CA GLU A 86 -3.44 6.18 -22.00
C GLU A 86 -3.85 7.11 -20.85
N LEU A 87 -4.11 6.55 -19.67
CA LEU A 87 -4.48 7.31 -18.49
C LEU A 87 -3.34 8.17 -17.95
N SER A 88 -2.08 7.78 -18.14
CA SER A 88 -0.93 8.52 -17.61
C SER A 88 -0.59 9.76 -18.43
N TYR A 89 -0.99 9.82 -19.70
CA TYR A 89 -0.63 10.93 -20.60
C TYR A 89 -0.98 12.33 -20.05
N PRO A 90 -2.16 12.59 -19.46
CA PRO A 90 -2.50 13.91 -18.94
C PRO A 90 -1.66 14.36 -17.74
N SER A 91 -0.92 13.47 -17.06
CA SER A 91 0.04 13.89 -16.03
C SER A 91 1.32 14.51 -16.61
N GLY A 92 1.46 14.52 -17.95
CA GLY A 92 2.66 14.97 -18.65
C GLY A 92 3.71 13.87 -18.84
N ALA A 93 3.42 12.63 -18.43
CA ALA A 93 4.32 11.50 -18.61
C ALA A 93 4.37 11.07 -20.08
N THR A 94 5.57 10.80 -20.59
CA THR A 94 5.72 10.09 -21.87
C THR A 94 5.44 8.60 -21.66
N ARG A 95 5.31 7.86 -22.77
CA ARG A 95 5.20 6.39 -22.69
C ARG A 95 6.43 5.77 -22.04
N SER A 96 7.63 6.31 -22.29
CA SER A 96 8.87 5.82 -21.67
C SER A 96 8.88 6.06 -20.15
N ASP A 97 8.42 7.22 -19.70
CA ASP A 97 8.28 7.52 -18.25
C ASP A 97 7.25 6.59 -17.61
N SER A 98 6.12 6.40 -18.30
CA SER A 98 5.05 5.52 -17.85
C SER A 98 5.47 4.05 -17.84
N TRP A 99 6.38 3.62 -18.71
CA TRP A 99 6.91 2.25 -18.73
C TRP A 99 7.72 1.97 -17.45
N ILE A 100 8.49 2.96 -17.01
CA ILE A 100 9.19 2.90 -15.72
C ILE A 100 8.13 2.72 -14.63
N ASP A 101 7.12 3.57 -14.56
CA ASP A 101 6.10 3.51 -13.50
C ASP A 101 5.27 2.20 -13.49
N ILE A 102 4.78 1.77 -14.66
CA ILE A 102 3.86 0.64 -14.79
C ILE A 102 4.62 -0.69 -14.76
N GLU A 103 5.49 -0.93 -15.74
CA GLU A 103 6.25 -2.18 -15.83
C GLU A 103 7.33 -2.28 -14.77
N GLY A 104 8.04 -1.19 -14.48
CA GLY A 104 9.02 -1.17 -13.38
C GLY A 104 8.33 -1.42 -12.03
N GLY A 105 7.17 -0.80 -11.80
CA GLY A 105 6.33 -1.06 -10.64
C GLY A 105 5.90 -2.53 -10.52
N ALA A 106 5.36 -3.12 -11.58
CA ALA A 106 5.02 -4.55 -11.60
C ALA A 106 6.26 -5.45 -11.41
N GLY A 107 7.42 -5.03 -11.93
CA GLY A 107 8.72 -5.66 -11.71
C GLY A 107 9.09 -5.80 -10.24
N THR A 108 8.78 -4.79 -9.41
CA THR A 108 9.03 -4.87 -7.95
C THR A 108 8.23 -6.00 -7.30
N LEU A 109 6.95 -6.18 -7.67
CA LEU A 109 6.12 -7.27 -7.17
C LEU A 109 6.65 -8.63 -7.63
N PHE A 110 7.09 -8.76 -8.89
CA PHE A 110 7.74 -10.00 -9.36
C PHE A 110 9.02 -10.31 -8.58
N ALA A 111 9.83 -9.30 -8.27
CA ALA A 111 11.04 -9.48 -7.48
C ALA A 111 10.72 -9.96 -6.06
N TYR A 112 9.76 -9.33 -5.36
CA TYR A 112 9.33 -9.77 -4.03
C TYR A 112 8.66 -11.14 -4.03
N ALA A 113 7.88 -11.48 -5.06
CA ALA A 113 7.33 -12.82 -5.25
C ALA A 113 8.44 -13.87 -5.39
N SER A 114 9.47 -13.59 -6.20
CA SER A 114 10.62 -14.48 -6.38
C SER A 114 11.41 -14.67 -5.08
N LYS A 115 11.72 -13.57 -4.39
CA LYS A 115 12.40 -13.60 -3.09
C LYS A 115 11.61 -14.39 -2.05
N GLY A 116 10.31 -14.11 -1.90
CA GLY A 116 9.46 -14.83 -0.96
C GLY A 116 9.39 -16.34 -1.20
N ARG A 117 9.51 -16.79 -2.45
CA ARG A 117 9.55 -18.21 -2.80
C ARG A 117 10.93 -18.86 -2.62
N ARG A 118 12.01 -18.10 -2.84
CA ARG A 118 13.39 -18.62 -2.84
C ARG A 118 14.07 -18.54 -1.49
N GLU A 119 13.75 -17.50 -0.71
CA GLU A 119 14.49 -17.11 0.49
C GLU A 119 13.68 -17.33 1.77
N LEU A 120 12.34 -17.42 1.69
CA LEU A 120 11.47 -17.63 2.87
C LEU A 120 10.90 -19.04 2.90
N PRO A 121 10.59 -19.58 4.10
CA PRO A 121 9.98 -20.90 4.22
C PRO A 121 8.55 -20.89 3.70
N ASN A 122 8.04 -22.06 3.32
CA ASN A 122 6.61 -22.24 3.04
C ASN A 122 5.82 -22.36 4.36
N GLU A 123 6.00 -21.39 5.24
CA GLU A 123 5.40 -21.32 6.58
C GLU A 123 4.90 -19.90 6.85
N ARG A 124 4.32 -19.68 8.05
CA ARG A 124 3.74 -18.40 8.46
C ARG A 124 4.67 -17.56 9.34
N LEU A 125 5.73 -18.17 9.85
CA LEU A 125 6.72 -17.58 10.76
C LEU A 125 8.11 -17.80 10.17
N LEU A 126 9.06 -16.94 10.50
CA LEU A 126 10.45 -17.10 10.11
C LEU A 126 11.27 -17.37 11.38
N ILE A 127 11.98 -18.49 11.42
CA ILE A 127 12.88 -18.83 12.53
C ILE A 127 14.02 -17.81 12.58
N ASP A 128 14.26 -17.26 13.78
CA ASP A 128 15.36 -16.33 14.04
C ASP A 128 16.44 -17.04 14.87
N GLY A 129 17.55 -17.38 14.23
CA GLY A 129 18.68 -18.04 14.88
C GLY A 129 18.40 -19.47 15.35
N ASP A 130 19.37 -20.01 16.09
CA ASP A 130 19.33 -21.37 16.62
C ASP A 130 18.46 -21.45 17.87
N THR A 131 17.98 -22.66 18.18
CA THR A 131 17.28 -22.94 19.44
C THR A 131 18.21 -22.79 20.64
N GLU A 132 17.78 -22.07 21.66
CA GLU A 132 18.54 -21.81 22.88
C GLU A 132 18.17 -22.79 24.01
N LEU A 133 19.16 -23.38 24.68
CA LEU A 133 18.93 -24.19 25.87
C LEU A 133 18.78 -23.28 27.10
N LEU A 134 17.58 -23.25 27.70
CA LEU A 134 17.27 -22.41 28.85
C LEU A 134 17.35 -23.15 30.19
N GLY A 135 17.42 -24.49 30.16
CA GLY A 135 17.52 -25.34 31.35
C GLY A 135 18.76 -26.24 31.35
N ARG A 136 19.37 -26.45 32.53
CA ARG A 136 20.58 -27.29 32.70
C ARG A 136 20.41 -28.74 32.23
N ALA A 137 19.19 -29.27 32.29
CA ALA A 137 18.86 -30.64 31.88
C ALA A 137 18.44 -30.74 30.41
N GLY A 138 18.46 -29.64 29.64
CA GLY A 138 18.05 -29.63 28.23
C GLY A 138 16.55 -29.84 27.98
N THR A 139 15.72 -29.83 29.02
CA THR A 139 14.26 -30.04 28.92
C THR A 139 13.46 -28.77 28.66
N PHE A 140 14.11 -27.61 28.68
CA PHE A 140 13.49 -26.31 28.44
C PHE A 140 14.33 -25.52 27.44
N VAL A 141 13.71 -25.13 26.34
CA VAL A 141 14.36 -24.45 25.22
C VAL A 141 13.58 -23.21 24.79
N GLY A 142 14.29 -22.23 24.26
CA GLY A 142 13.73 -21.03 23.64
C GLY A 142 13.98 -21.06 22.13
N GLN A 143 13.01 -20.57 21.36
CA GLN A 143 13.19 -20.32 19.92
C GLN A 143 12.63 -18.94 19.60
N HIS A 144 13.48 -18.08 19.06
CA HIS A 144 13.04 -16.80 18.53
C HIS A 144 12.48 -16.97 17.11
N VAL A 145 11.45 -16.16 16.81
CA VAL A 145 10.81 -16.14 15.51
C VAL A 145 10.45 -14.70 15.14
N TYR A 146 10.56 -14.37 13.87
CA TYR A 146 9.91 -13.20 13.30
C TYR A 146 8.46 -13.53 12.96
N THR A 147 7.57 -12.64 13.38
CA THR A 147 6.15 -12.68 13.05
C THR A 147 5.70 -11.35 12.46
N SER A 148 4.60 -11.37 11.72
CA SER A 148 3.98 -10.18 11.15
C SER A 148 3.51 -9.23 12.24
N LEU A 149 3.67 -7.92 12.00
CA LEU A 149 2.98 -6.90 12.81
C LEU A 149 1.46 -7.10 12.75
N GLN A 150 0.79 -6.75 13.85
CA GLN A 150 -0.66 -6.89 13.96
C GLN A 150 -1.45 -5.64 13.54
N GLY A 151 -0.75 -4.54 13.22
CA GLY A 151 -1.33 -3.30 12.74
C GLY A 151 -1.52 -3.24 11.22
N VAL A 152 -1.43 -2.03 10.68
CA VAL A 152 -1.66 -1.65 9.30
C VAL A 152 -0.46 -0.86 8.79
N ALA A 153 -0.12 -1.07 7.52
CA ALA A 153 0.82 -0.20 6.81
C ALA A 153 0.05 0.95 6.13
N VAL A 154 0.37 2.20 6.49
CA VAL A 154 -0.13 3.40 5.82
C VAL A 154 0.92 3.88 4.84
N HIS A 155 0.61 3.78 3.55
CA HIS A 155 1.50 4.20 2.48
C HIS A 155 1.10 5.58 1.98
N ILE A 156 1.97 6.57 2.17
CA ILE A 156 1.81 7.90 1.59
C ILE A 156 2.76 8.01 0.40
N ASN A 157 2.22 8.25 -0.78
CA ASN A 157 2.97 8.19 -2.05
C ASN A 157 3.12 9.57 -2.71
N ALA A 158 4.27 9.77 -3.36
CA ALA A 158 4.57 10.93 -4.18
C ALA A 158 3.85 10.85 -5.53
N PHE A 159 3.94 11.92 -6.32
CA PHE A 159 3.17 12.08 -7.56
C PHE A 159 3.88 11.55 -8.81
N ASN A 160 5.21 11.45 -8.80
CA ASN A 160 6.05 11.16 -9.96
C ASN A 160 5.94 9.71 -10.45
N PHE A 161 5.73 8.77 -9.53
CA PHE A 161 5.56 7.35 -9.82
C PHE A 161 4.32 6.80 -9.11
N PRO A 162 3.10 7.13 -9.57
CA PRO A 162 1.87 6.79 -8.88
C PRO A 162 1.63 5.28 -8.77
N ILE A 163 2.13 4.48 -9.73
CA ILE A 163 1.97 3.02 -9.73
C ILE A 163 3.15 2.34 -9.06
N TRP A 164 4.38 2.60 -9.51
CA TRP A 164 5.58 2.00 -8.92
C TRP A 164 5.64 2.31 -7.44
N GLY A 165 5.51 3.58 -7.04
CA GLY A 165 5.61 3.97 -5.63
C GLY A 165 4.61 3.21 -4.75
N MET A 166 3.42 2.90 -5.26
CA MET A 166 2.45 2.07 -4.56
C MET A 166 2.93 0.61 -4.50
N LEU A 167 3.30 0.02 -5.63
CA LEU A 167 3.65 -1.39 -5.75
C LEU A 167 4.94 -1.75 -5.00
N GLU A 168 5.96 -0.88 -5.00
CA GLU A 168 7.23 -1.11 -4.31
C GLU A 168 7.06 -1.23 -2.80
N LYS A 169 6.10 -0.48 -2.22
CA LYS A 169 5.77 -0.55 -0.80
C LYS A 169 4.87 -1.73 -0.49
N LEU A 170 3.94 -2.05 -1.40
CA LEU A 170 3.03 -3.20 -1.24
C LEU A 170 3.76 -4.55 -1.31
N GLY A 171 4.80 -4.67 -2.14
CA GLY A 171 5.61 -5.88 -2.26
C GLY A 171 6.08 -6.45 -0.91
N PRO A 172 6.91 -5.73 -0.12
CA PRO A 172 7.36 -6.19 1.18
C PRO A 172 6.22 -6.24 2.20
N THR A 173 5.29 -5.29 2.17
CA THR A 173 4.18 -5.18 3.15
C THR A 173 3.26 -6.40 3.11
N LEU A 174 2.77 -6.75 1.92
CA LEU A 174 1.91 -7.91 1.74
C LEU A 174 2.70 -9.21 1.91
N LEU A 175 3.97 -9.29 1.49
CA LEU A 175 4.80 -10.47 1.76
C LEU A 175 4.99 -10.71 3.26
N ALA A 176 5.14 -9.63 4.04
CA ALA A 176 5.23 -9.66 5.49
C ALA A 176 3.89 -9.93 6.17
N GLY A 177 2.77 -10.05 5.44
CA GLY A 177 1.46 -10.35 6.00
C GLY A 177 0.79 -9.17 6.71
N VAL A 178 1.12 -7.94 6.32
CA VAL A 178 0.56 -6.71 6.90
C VAL A 178 -0.44 -6.10 5.90
N PRO A 179 -1.68 -5.78 6.33
CA PRO A 179 -2.66 -5.11 5.47
C PRO A 179 -2.27 -3.64 5.26
N ALA A 180 -2.70 -3.05 4.14
CA ALA A 180 -2.28 -1.70 3.76
C ALA A 180 -3.43 -0.73 3.46
N VAL A 181 -3.23 0.53 3.82
CA VAL A 181 -3.99 1.69 3.35
C VAL A 181 -3.07 2.55 2.50
N VAL A 182 -3.40 2.71 1.21
CA VAL A 182 -2.61 3.51 0.27
C VAL A 182 -3.25 4.88 0.10
N LYS A 183 -2.44 5.93 0.17
CA LYS A 183 -2.83 7.31 -0.13
C LYS A 183 -1.88 7.86 -1.19
N PRO A 184 -2.30 7.90 -2.48
CA PRO A 184 -1.51 8.52 -3.54
C PRO A 184 -1.51 10.05 -3.43
N ALA A 185 -0.56 10.70 -4.11
CA ALA A 185 -0.62 12.14 -4.32
C ALA A 185 -1.90 12.52 -5.08
N GLN A 186 -2.50 13.67 -4.77
CA GLN A 186 -3.75 14.07 -5.42
C GLN A 186 -3.56 14.34 -6.93
N SER A 187 -2.46 14.95 -7.34
CA SER A 187 -2.22 15.29 -8.75
C SER A 187 -2.19 14.10 -9.71
N THR A 188 -1.82 12.91 -9.23
CA THR A 188 -1.75 11.67 -10.04
C THR A 188 -2.55 10.52 -9.41
N GLY A 189 -3.43 10.82 -8.46
CA GLY A 189 -4.18 9.82 -7.70
C GLY A 189 -5.15 9.01 -8.57
N TYR A 190 -5.65 9.59 -9.65
CA TYR A 190 -6.50 8.89 -10.62
C TYR A 190 -5.76 7.77 -11.37
N ILE A 191 -4.45 7.88 -11.55
CA ILE A 191 -3.61 6.85 -12.18
C ILE A 191 -3.38 5.70 -11.20
N ALA A 192 -2.98 6.03 -9.97
CA ALA A 192 -2.81 5.05 -8.90
C ALA A 192 -4.11 4.29 -8.60
N GLU A 193 -5.26 4.99 -8.57
CA GLU A 193 -6.58 4.40 -8.37
C GLU A 193 -6.94 3.42 -9.48
N ALA A 194 -6.61 3.72 -10.74
CA ALA A 194 -6.85 2.78 -11.84
C ALA A 194 -6.03 1.49 -11.71
N ALA A 195 -4.75 1.59 -11.36
CA ALA A 195 -3.92 0.41 -11.10
C ALA A 195 -4.43 -0.37 -9.88
N PHE A 196 -4.81 0.34 -8.81
CA PHE A 196 -5.43 -0.25 -7.62
C PHE A 196 -6.73 -0.99 -7.97
N ARG A 197 -7.57 -0.41 -8.81
CA ARG A 197 -8.81 -1.03 -9.28
C ARG A 197 -8.57 -2.35 -10.00
N ILE A 198 -7.57 -2.38 -10.89
CA ILE A 198 -7.14 -3.61 -11.57
C ILE A 198 -6.75 -4.69 -10.54
N MET A 199 -6.02 -4.30 -9.49
CA MET A 199 -5.63 -5.22 -8.42
C MET A 199 -6.84 -5.77 -7.64
N ILE A 200 -7.84 -4.94 -7.31
CA ILE A 200 -9.07 -5.39 -6.65
C ILE A 200 -9.89 -6.31 -7.56
N GLU A 201 -10.08 -5.92 -8.82
CA GLU A 201 -10.84 -6.69 -9.81
C GLU A 201 -10.23 -8.05 -10.13
N SER A 202 -8.92 -8.23 -9.90
CA SER A 202 -8.26 -9.53 -10.05
C SER A 202 -8.78 -10.61 -9.09
N GLY A 203 -9.42 -10.22 -7.97
CA GLY A 203 -9.92 -11.15 -6.96
C GLY A 203 -8.85 -11.91 -6.18
N VAL A 204 -7.58 -11.53 -6.34
CA VAL A 204 -6.42 -12.23 -5.75
C VAL A 204 -6.20 -11.85 -4.28
N LEU A 205 -6.59 -10.64 -3.88
CA LEU A 205 -6.39 -10.11 -2.52
C LEU A 205 -7.47 -10.58 -1.55
N PRO A 206 -7.11 -11.00 -0.33
CA PRO A 206 -8.08 -11.22 0.73
C PRO A 206 -8.83 -9.93 1.06
N THR A 207 -10.09 -10.06 1.47
CA THR A 207 -10.90 -8.92 1.94
C THR A 207 -10.19 -8.16 3.05
N GLY A 208 -10.14 -6.83 2.93
CA GLY A 208 -9.49 -5.94 3.90
C GLY A 208 -7.96 -5.90 3.85
N ALA A 209 -7.31 -6.70 3.01
CA ALA A 209 -5.84 -6.69 2.86
C ALA A 209 -5.31 -5.38 2.27
N LEU A 210 -6.12 -4.70 1.46
CA LEU A 210 -5.72 -3.50 0.74
C LEU A 210 -6.88 -2.51 0.63
N GLN A 211 -6.60 -1.24 0.94
CA GLN A 211 -7.56 -0.13 0.89
C GLN A 211 -6.91 1.13 0.30
N LEU A 212 -7.73 2.07 -0.20
CA LEU A 212 -7.27 3.27 -0.91
C LEU A 212 -7.97 4.52 -0.39
N VAL A 213 -7.21 5.59 -0.13
CA VAL A 213 -7.71 6.93 0.17
C VAL A 213 -7.37 7.87 -0.98
N SER A 214 -8.37 8.24 -1.76
CA SER A 214 -8.25 9.20 -2.85
C SER A 214 -8.64 10.60 -2.37
N GLY A 215 -7.81 11.23 -1.54
CA GLY A 215 -8.11 12.56 -0.99
C GLY A 215 -7.15 12.97 0.12
N LYS A 216 -7.60 13.75 1.09
CA LYS A 216 -6.82 14.11 2.28
C LYS A 216 -6.87 12.96 3.29
N THR A 217 -5.93 12.94 4.23
CA THR A 217 -5.87 11.87 5.25
C THR A 217 -6.83 12.09 6.42
N GLY A 218 -7.48 13.25 6.54
CA GLY A 218 -8.35 13.57 7.67
C GLY A 218 -7.64 13.30 9.01
N ASP A 219 -8.33 12.57 9.89
CA ASP A 219 -7.85 12.12 11.20
C ASP A 219 -7.18 10.72 11.16
N LEU A 220 -6.85 10.16 9.98
CA LEU A 220 -6.26 8.82 9.83
C LEU A 220 -5.08 8.56 10.76
N PHE A 221 -4.19 9.54 10.92
CA PHE A 221 -3.00 9.41 11.77
C PHE A 221 -3.33 9.39 13.25
N ASP A 222 -4.49 9.90 13.66
CA ASP A 222 -4.93 9.92 15.07
C ASP A 222 -5.37 8.53 15.56
N HIS A 223 -5.63 7.61 14.63
CA HIS A 223 -6.08 6.24 14.90
C HIS A 223 -4.96 5.18 14.79
N LEU A 224 -3.70 5.63 14.66
CA LEU A 224 -2.52 4.75 14.61
C LEU A 224 -2.06 4.33 16.00
N THR A 225 -1.38 3.19 16.04
CA THR A 225 -0.89 2.47 17.23
C THR A 225 0.55 2.04 17.01
N ALA A 226 1.24 1.60 18.06
CA ALA A 226 2.61 1.08 17.99
C ALA A 226 2.82 -0.09 17.01
N GLN A 227 1.76 -0.80 16.60
CA GLN A 227 1.83 -1.92 15.66
C GLN A 227 1.68 -1.50 14.19
N ASP A 228 1.39 -0.22 13.92
CA ASP A 228 1.24 0.32 12.58
C ASP A 228 2.58 0.85 12.03
N VAL A 229 2.67 0.97 10.70
CA VAL A 229 3.85 1.48 10.01
C VAL A 229 3.44 2.55 9.01
N VAL A 230 4.10 3.69 9.01
CA VAL A 230 3.91 4.73 7.99
C VAL A 230 5.08 4.72 7.02
N ALA A 231 4.81 4.39 5.76
CA ALA A 231 5.80 4.45 4.68
C ALA A 231 5.53 5.68 3.79
N PHE A 232 6.35 6.71 3.95
CA PHE A 232 6.19 7.99 3.27
C PHE A 232 7.23 8.17 2.16
N THR A 233 6.78 8.61 1.00
CA THR A 233 7.62 9.18 -0.07
C THR A 233 7.05 10.54 -0.45
N GLY A 234 7.89 11.57 -0.46
CA GLY A 234 7.48 12.93 -0.79
C GLY A 234 8.47 13.98 -0.29
N SER A 235 8.01 15.23 -0.14
CA SER A 235 8.89 16.34 0.22
C SER A 235 9.43 16.24 1.66
N ALA A 236 10.68 16.67 1.84
CA ALA A 236 11.34 16.72 3.16
C ALA A 236 10.51 17.49 4.20
N ARG A 237 9.87 18.59 3.78
CA ARG A 237 8.97 19.37 4.65
C ARG A 237 7.79 18.53 5.18
N THR A 238 7.15 17.77 4.31
CA THR A 238 6.00 16.92 4.72
C THR A 238 6.47 15.75 5.57
N ALA A 239 7.63 15.16 5.23
CA ALA A 239 8.26 14.13 6.05
C ALA A 239 8.53 14.63 7.48
N MET A 240 9.06 15.85 7.63
CA MET A 240 9.29 16.45 8.96
C MET A 240 7.99 16.66 9.74
N LEU A 241 6.90 17.07 9.08
CA LEU A 241 5.60 17.22 9.74
C LEU A 241 5.08 15.87 10.26
N LEU A 242 5.15 14.82 9.43
CA LEU A 242 4.76 13.46 9.83
C LEU A 242 5.64 12.92 10.96
N GLN A 243 6.94 13.21 10.90
CA GLN A 243 7.87 12.79 11.94
C GLN A 243 7.62 13.46 13.29
N ASN A 244 7.01 14.64 13.32
CA ASN A 244 6.67 15.37 14.55
C ASN A 244 5.18 15.26 14.93
N HIS A 245 4.44 14.33 14.34
CA HIS A 245 3.02 14.16 14.64
C HIS A 245 2.82 13.72 16.11
N PRO A 246 1.89 14.33 16.87
CA PRO A 246 1.72 14.05 18.31
C PRO A 246 1.49 12.56 18.63
N VAL A 247 0.67 11.89 17.82
CA VAL A 247 0.39 10.45 17.98
C VAL A 247 1.63 9.60 17.69
N ARG A 248 2.55 10.04 16.82
CA ARG A 248 3.83 9.32 16.63
C ARG A 248 4.67 9.36 17.90
N THR A 249 4.71 10.50 18.58
CA THR A 249 5.47 10.63 19.83
C THR A 249 4.86 9.80 20.96
N ALA A 250 3.52 9.69 20.99
CA ALA A 250 2.81 8.90 22.00
C ALA A 250 2.87 7.39 21.73
N GLU A 251 2.59 6.96 20.50
CA GLU A 251 2.42 5.56 20.11
C GLU A 251 3.69 4.94 19.53
N GLN A 252 4.71 5.74 19.20
CA GLN A 252 6.01 5.29 18.66
C GLN A 252 5.92 4.38 17.42
N TYR A 253 4.90 4.58 16.57
CA TYR A 253 4.76 3.81 15.34
C TYR A 253 5.95 4.04 14.39
N SER A 254 6.31 3.00 13.63
CA SER A 254 7.47 3.05 12.74
C SER A 254 7.22 3.99 11.56
N THR A 255 8.23 4.78 11.17
CA THR A 255 8.14 5.68 10.01
C THR A 255 9.36 5.49 9.12
N THR A 256 9.11 5.14 7.86
CA THR A 256 10.14 5.09 6.81
C THR A 256 9.93 6.25 5.86
N VAL A 257 10.97 7.06 5.66
CA VAL A 257 10.95 8.22 4.76
C VAL A 257 11.93 7.96 3.62
N ALA A 258 11.42 7.91 2.39
CA ALA A 258 12.22 8.00 1.18
C ALA A 258 12.08 9.40 0.58
N ALA A 259 13.19 10.00 0.13
CA ALA A 259 13.15 11.25 -0.62
C ALA A 259 12.48 10.99 -1.98
N GLY A 260 11.41 11.74 -2.28
CA GLY A 260 10.70 11.71 -3.57
C GLY A 260 11.24 12.74 -4.55
#